data_AF-A0A935LCN5-F1
#
_entry.id   AF-A0A935LCN5-F1
#
_cell.length_a   1.000
_cell.length_b   1.000
_cell.length_c   1.000
_cell.angle_alpha   90.00
_cell.angle_beta   90.00
_cell.angle_gamma   90.00
#
_symmetry.space_group_name_H-M   'P 1'
#
loop_
_entity.id
_entity.type
_entity.pdbx_description
1 polymer ?
#
loop_
_entity_poly.entity_id
_entity_poly.type
_entity_poly.pdbx_seq_one_letter_code
_entity_poly.pdbx_strand_id
1 'polypeptide(L)'
;MNVVIQINGRDAIPVRAIPFLTSWQKFSPEVLAAVLAQFDEVLLANGMRGLTAYRSGDDGVCAIWWSSFVYRELRALSDTIRARQETQETGYQEWREQSIRILPAGVFVWRDKFEAGYAKALD
;
A
#
# COMPACT_ATOMS: atom_id res chain seq x y z
N MET A 1 17.41 -5.56 5.30
CA MET A 1 17.16 -5.11 3.91
C MET A 1 16.58 -3.70 3.99
N ASN A 2 17.33 -2.69 3.55
CA ASN A 2 16.89 -1.30 3.55
C ASN A 2 16.33 -0.99 2.15
N VAL A 3 15.01 -0.89 1.99
CA VAL A 3 14.35 -0.65 0.69
C VAL A 3 13.94 0.82 0.59
N VAL A 4 14.91 1.69 0.86
CA VAL A 4 14.81 3.14 0.62
C VAL A 4 15.62 3.46 -0.62
N ILE A 5 14.99 4.13 -1.58
CA ILE A 5 15.63 4.62 -2.79
C ILE A 5 15.72 6.14 -2.72
N GLN A 6 16.73 6.72 -3.36
CA GLN A 6 16.83 8.18 -3.48
C GLN A 6 16.32 8.64 -4.84
N ILE A 7 15.43 9.64 -4.81
CA ILE A 7 14.88 10.31 -6.00
C ILE A 7 15.12 11.81 -5.79
N ASN A 8 15.93 12.42 -6.65
CA ASN A 8 16.28 13.85 -6.56
C ASN A 8 16.79 14.28 -5.16
N GLY A 9 17.59 13.43 -4.52
CA GLY A 9 18.15 13.70 -3.19
C GLY A 9 17.18 13.52 -2.02
N ARG A 10 15.96 13.00 -2.26
CA ARG A 10 14.97 12.69 -1.23
C ARG A 10 14.70 11.20 -1.15
N ASP A 11 14.59 10.70 0.09
CA ASP A 11 14.29 9.30 0.38
C ASP A 11 12.85 8.94 0.02
N ALA A 12 12.69 7.86 -0.74
CA ALA A 12 11.43 7.32 -1.21
C ALA A 12 11.32 5.83 -0.87
N ILE A 13 10.10 5.39 -0.57
CA ILE A 13 9.75 4.00 -0.30
C ILE A 13 8.88 3.49 -1.44
N PRO A 14 9.32 2.47 -2.20
CA PRO A 14 8.46 1.82 -3.18
C PRO A 14 7.20 1.27 -2.51
N VAL A 15 6.01 1.48 -3.11
CA VAL A 15 4.75 1.03 -2.49
C VAL A 15 4.71 -0.48 -2.24
N ARG A 16 5.38 -1.28 -3.09
CA ARG A 16 5.55 -2.73 -2.93
C ARG A 16 6.36 -3.13 -1.70
N ALA A 17 7.21 -2.25 -1.19
CA ALA A 17 8.05 -2.51 -0.02
C ALA A 17 7.29 -2.27 1.29
N ILE A 18 6.29 -1.39 1.29
CA ILE A 18 5.56 -0.96 2.50
C ILE A 18 4.98 -2.15 3.28
N PRO A 19 4.27 -3.12 2.67
CA PRO A 19 3.75 -4.25 3.43
C PRO A 19 4.82 -5.04 4.18
N PHE A 20 6.00 -5.19 3.58
CA PHE A 20 7.13 -5.85 4.25
C PHE A 20 7.71 -5.01 5.38
N LEU A 21 7.84 -3.69 5.19
CA LEU A 21 8.37 -2.77 6.21
C LEU A 21 7.45 -2.66 7.44
N THR A 22 6.15 -2.86 7.26
CA THR A 22 5.15 -2.82 8.35
C THR A 22 4.77 -4.20 8.87
N SER A 23 5.55 -5.24 8.54
CA SER A 23 5.27 -6.64 8.91
C SER A 23 3.84 -7.09 8.56
N TRP A 24 3.25 -6.52 7.50
CA TRP A 24 1.88 -6.79 7.03
C TRP A 24 0.75 -6.49 8.03
N GLN A 25 1.05 -5.93 9.21
CA GLN A 25 0.05 -5.76 10.27
C GLN A 25 -0.87 -4.56 10.01
N LYS A 26 -0.29 -3.36 9.87
CA LYS A 26 -1.08 -2.12 9.63
C LYS A 26 -1.23 -1.78 8.15
N PHE A 27 -0.25 -2.14 7.31
CA PHE A 27 -0.32 -1.92 5.87
C PHE A 27 -0.23 -3.23 5.12
N SER A 28 -1.39 -3.85 4.94
CA SER A 28 -1.58 -4.85 3.89
C SER A 28 -1.65 -4.13 2.52
N PRO A 29 -1.40 -4.80 1.37
CA PRO A 29 -1.60 -4.18 0.05
C PRO A 29 -2.98 -3.54 -0.12
N GLU A 30 -4.05 -4.20 0.34
CA GLU A 30 -5.43 -3.70 0.26
C GLU A 30 -5.62 -2.44 1.12
N VAL A 31 -5.08 -2.44 2.34
CA VAL A 31 -5.14 -1.28 3.25
C VAL A 31 -4.33 -0.11 2.69
N LEU A 32 -3.13 -0.36 2.19
CA LEU A 32 -2.30 0.67 1.56
C LEU A 32 -3.02 1.31 0.37
N ALA A 33 -3.63 0.50 -0.50
CA ALA A 33 -4.42 1.00 -1.62
C ALA A 33 -5.64 1.81 -1.15
N ALA A 34 -6.32 1.38 -0.08
CA ALA A 34 -7.44 2.11 0.51
C ALA A 34 -7.01 3.47 1.09
N VAL A 35 -5.88 3.54 1.78
CA VAL A 35 -5.31 4.80 2.30
C VAL A 35 -4.95 5.74 1.15
N LEU A 36 -4.27 5.24 0.11
CA LEU A 36 -3.89 6.05 -1.06
C LEU A 36 -5.11 6.47 -1.91
N ALA A 37 -6.18 5.68 -1.87
CA ALA A 37 -7.51 6.02 -2.40
C ALA A 37 -8.30 7.00 -1.52
N GLN A 38 -7.80 7.34 -0.32
CA GLN A 38 -8.48 8.16 0.69
C GLN A 38 -9.82 7.55 1.19
N PHE A 39 -9.86 6.22 1.35
CA PHE A 39 -11.04 5.48 1.83
C PHE A 39 -10.91 4.94 3.26
N ASP A 40 -9.71 4.75 3.79
CA ASP A 40 -9.51 4.18 5.13
C ASP A 40 -9.69 5.25 6.22
N GLU A 41 -10.92 5.48 6.68
CA GLU A 41 -11.23 6.58 7.60
C GLU A 41 -10.42 6.53 8.90
N VAL A 42 -10.13 5.34 9.42
CA VAL A 42 -9.38 5.15 10.68
C VAL A 42 -7.94 5.61 10.50
N LEU A 43 -7.23 5.09 9.50
CA LEU A 43 -5.83 5.47 9.27
C LEU A 43 -5.72 6.93 8.79
N LEU A 44 -6.70 7.42 8.04
CA LEU A 44 -6.75 8.82 7.62
C LEU A 44 -6.94 9.77 8.81
N ALA A 45 -7.82 9.42 9.76
CA ALA A 45 -7.95 10.17 11.01
C ALA A 45 -6.66 10.15 11.83
N ASN A 46 -5.92 9.04 11.78
CA ASN A 46 -4.69 8.82 12.56
C ASN A 46 -3.41 9.13 11.76
N GLY A 47 -3.41 10.22 10.99
CA GLY A 47 -2.19 10.80 10.44
C GLY A 47 -1.83 10.41 9.00
N MET A 48 -2.56 9.48 8.37
CA MET A 48 -2.30 9.11 6.97
C MET A 48 -3.00 10.02 5.95
N ARG A 49 -3.82 10.98 6.40
CA ARG A 49 -4.50 11.94 5.51
C ARG A 49 -3.50 12.73 4.68
N GLY A 50 -3.73 12.75 3.37
CA GLY A 50 -2.86 13.44 2.42
C GLY A 50 -1.60 12.66 2.01
N LEU A 51 -1.42 11.41 2.48
CA LEU A 51 -0.39 10.54 1.90
C LEU A 51 -0.66 10.39 0.40
N THR A 52 0.34 10.72 -0.42
CA THR A 52 0.28 10.65 -1.88
C THR A 52 1.38 9.74 -2.39
N ALA A 53 1.06 8.95 -3.41
CA ALA A 53 2.01 8.14 -4.15
C ALA A 53 2.42 8.86 -5.43
N TYR A 54 3.63 8.60 -5.91
CA TYR A 54 4.25 9.29 -7.03
C TYR A 54 4.83 8.28 -8.03
N ARG A 55 4.86 8.64 -9.31
CA ARG A 55 5.60 7.94 -10.37
C ARG A 55 6.87 8.74 -10.72
N SER A 56 7.78 8.12 -11.48
CA SER A 56 8.99 8.78 -12.02
C SER A 56 8.69 10.22 -12.49
N GLY A 57 9.48 11.19 -12.05
CA GLY A 57 9.27 12.61 -12.34
C GLY A 57 8.51 13.41 -11.27
N ASP A 58 8.11 12.79 -10.15
CA ASP A 58 7.29 13.41 -9.09
C ASP A 58 5.83 13.69 -9.53
N ASP A 59 5.37 12.97 -10.55
CA ASP A 59 3.97 13.00 -10.96
C ASP A 59 3.11 12.25 -9.93
N GLY A 60 2.31 13.03 -9.18
CA GLY A 60 1.38 12.51 -8.19
C GLY A 60 0.35 11.56 -8.82
N VAL A 61 0.26 10.35 -8.29
CA VAL A 61 -0.77 9.38 -8.65
C VAL A 61 -2.04 9.72 -7.89
N CYS A 62 -3.10 10.11 -8.61
CA CYS A 62 -4.33 10.57 -8.00
C CYS A 62 -5.07 9.45 -7.22
N ALA A 63 -5.79 9.84 -6.17
CA ALA A 63 -6.56 8.90 -5.32
C ALA A 63 -7.61 8.11 -6.11
N ILE A 64 -8.21 8.72 -7.15
CA ILE A 64 -9.21 8.06 -8.01
C ILE A 64 -8.59 6.88 -8.78
N TRP A 65 -7.32 6.98 -9.17
CA TRP A 65 -6.63 5.87 -9.84
C TRP A 65 -6.44 4.69 -8.89
N TRP A 66 -6.06 4.96 -7.63
CA TRP A 66 -5.95 3.92 -6.60
C TRP A 66 -7.29 3.22 -6.34
N SER A 67 -8.38 3.98 -6.20
CA SER A 67 -9.70 3.42 -5.95
C SER A 67 -10.28 2.66 -7.15
N SER A 68 -10.02 3.14 -8.37
CA SER A 68 -10.63 2.58 -9.59
C SER A 68 -9.92 1.33 -10.10
N PHE A 69 -8.61 1.22 -9.85
CA PHE A 69 -7.80 0.13 -10.40
C PHE A 69 -7.25 -0.76 -9.28
N VAL A 70 -6.27 -0.26 -8.52
CA VAL A 70 -5.49 -1.09 -7.59
C VAL A 70 -6.34 -1.66 -6.46
N TYR A 71 -7.15 -0.84 -5.80
CA TYR A 71 -7.99 -1.31 -4.69
C TYR A 71 -9.03 -2.33 -5.14
N ARG A 72 -9.68 -2.10 -6.30
CA ARG A 72 -10.68 -3.02 -6.86
C ARG A 72 -10.06 -4.36 -7.25
N GLU A 73 -8.87 -4.35 -7.86
CA GLU A 73 -8.16 -5.56 -8.24
C GLU A 73 -7.75 -6.37 -7.00
N LEU A 74 -7.27 -5.71 -5.95
CA LEU A 74 -6.96 -6.36 -4.66
C LEU A 74 -8.21 -6.96 -4.00
N ARG A 75 -9.34 -6.27 -4.03
CA ARG A 75 -10.63 -6.80 -3.54
C ARG A 75 -11.08 -8.01 -4.34
N ALA A 76 -11.01 -7.95 -5.67
CA ALA A 76 -11.37 -9.06 -6.54
C ALA A 76 -10.47 -10.28 -6.29
N LEU A 77 -9.17 -10.07 -6.07
CA LEU A 77 -8.24 -11.14 -5.67
C LEU A 77 -8.63 -11.76 -4.33
N SER A 78 -8.86 -10.93 -3.31
CA SER A 78 -9.31 -11.36 -1.98
C SER A 78 -10.59 -12.21 -2.06
N ASP A 79 -11.60 -11.75 -2.82
CA ASP A 79 -12.87 -12.45 -2.98
C ASP A 79 -12.71 -13.78 -3.76
N THR A 80 -11.90 -13.79 -4.82
CA THR A 80 -11.61 -14.99 -5.61
C THR A 80 -10.93 -16.07 -4.78
N ILE A 81 -9.91 -15.70 -3.99
CA ILE A 81 -9.20 -16.64 -3.12
C ILE A 81 -10.14 -17.15 -2.03
N ARG A 82 -10.88 -16.26 -1.35
CA ARG A 82 -11.84 -16.66 -0.30
C ARG A 82 -12.90 -17.62 -0.81
N ALA A 83 -13.35 -17.47 -2.04
CA ALA A 83 -14.37 -18.34 -2.64
C ALA A 83 -13.87 -19.78 -2.88
N ARG A 84 -12.55 -20.00 -3.00
CA ARG A 84 -11.98 -21.31 -3.37
C ARG A 84 -10.98 -21.90 -2.38
N GLN A 85 -10.52 -21.12 -1.39
CA GLN A 85 -9.49 -21.57 -0.45
C GLN A 85 -9.98 -22.77 0.38
N GLU A 86 -9.13 -23.79 0.50
CA GLU A 86 -9.42 -24.96 1.34
C GLU A 86 -9.24 -24.62 2.83
N THR A 87 -8.23 -23.80 3.14
CA THR A 87 -7.96 -23.31 4.48
C THR A 87 -7.61 -21.83 4.44
N GLN A 88 -7.78 -21.15 5.58
CA GLN A 88 -7.40 -19.74 5.69
C GLN A 88 -5.89 -19.53 5.44
N GLU A 89 -5.04 -20.44 5.91
CA GLU A 89 -3.58 -20.31 5.76
C GLU A 89 -3.14 -20.47 4.30
N THR A 90 -3.71 -21.45 3.58
CA THR A 90 -3.41 -21.64 2.15
C THR A 90 -3.84 -20.44 1.32
N GLY A 91 -5.05 -19.93 1.55
CA GLY A 91 -5.52 -18.72 0.90
C GLY A 91 -4.71 -17.48 1.28
N TYR A 92 -4.28 -17.36 2.54
CA TYR A 92 -3.43 -16.25 2.98
C TYR A 92 -2.06 -16.26 2.30
N GLN A 93 -1.40 -17.41 2.19
CA GLN A 93 -0.11 -17.51 1.50
C GLN A 93 -0.23 -17.18 0.00
N GLU A 94 -1.27 -17.69 -0.65
CA GLU A 94 -1.56 -17.36 -2.06
C GLU A 94 -1.82 -15.86 -2.23
N TRP A 95 -2.67 -15.28 -1.37
CA TRP A 95 -3.00 -13.87 -1.40
C TRP A 95 -1.75 -13.00 -1.17
N ARG A 96 -0.88 -13.40 -0.23
CA ARG A 96 0.36 -12.69 0.09
C ARG A 96 1.29 -12.61 -1.12
N GLU A 97 1.41 -13.68 -1.89
CA GLU A 97 2.23 -13.69 -3.10
C GLU A 97 1.63 -12.82 -4.22
N GLN A 98 0.33 -12.96 -4.48
CA GLN A 98 -0.32 -12.30 -5.62
C GLN A 98 -0.59 -10.80 -5.38
N SER A 99 -0.99 -10.43 -4.16
CA SER A 99 -1.36 -9.05 -3.82
C SER A 99 -0.21 -8.05 -4.00
N ILE A 100 1.04 -8.46 -3.76
CA ILE A 100 2.22 -7.60 -3.98
C ILE A 100 2.44 -7.29 -5.45
N ARG A 101 2.08 -8.22 -6.34
CA ARG A 101 2.24 -8.04 -7.79
C ARG A 101 1.24 -7.02 -8.34
N ILE A 102 0.07 -6.91 -7.72
CA ILE A 102 -0.97 -5.93 -8.07
C ILE A 102 -0.54 -4.50 -7.71
N LEU A 103 0.17 -4.30 -6.60
CA LEU A 103 0.75 -2.99 -6.30
C LEU A 103 1.65 -2.54 -7.48
N PRO A 104 1.58 -1.29 -7.94
CA PRO A 104 2.30 -0.86 -9.13
C PRO A 104 3.82 -0.82 -8.91
N ALA A 105 4.58 -1.28 -9.91
CA ALA A 105 6.03 -1.07 -9.96
C ALA A 105 6.35 0.39 -10.29
N GLY A 106 7.50 0.89 -9.80
CA GLY A 106 7.94 2.26 -10.07
C GLY A 106 7.09 3.37 -9.43
N VAL A 107 6.19 3.00 -8.52
CA VAL A 107 5.41 3.94 -7.70
C VAL A 107 5.94 3.92 -6.28
N PHE A 108 6.04 5.10 -5.68
CA PHE A 108 6.64 5.28 -4.36
C PHE A 108 5.86 6.30 -3.53
N VAL A 109 6.14 6.34 -2.23
CA VAL A 109 5.76 7.43 -1.33
C VAL A 109 7.03 8.07 -0.78
N TRP A 110 6.95 9.34 -0.45
CA TRP A 110 8.05 10.01 0.24
C TRP A 110 8.20 9.46 1.66
N ARG A 111 9.43 9.07 2.02
CA ARG A 111 9.72 8.39 3.30
C ARG A 111 9.30 9.23 4.50
N ASP A 112 9.68 10.50 4.51
CA ASP A 112 9.36 11.46 5.58
C ASP A 112 7.84 11.59 5.78
N LYS A 113 7.07 11.58 4.69
CA LYS A 113 5.60 11.65 4.75
C LYS A 113 4.98 10.36 5.26
N PHE A 114 5.50 9.22 4.81
CA PHE A 114 5.02 7.93 5.28
C PHE A 114 5.32 7.72 6.77
N GLU A 115 6.57 7.94 7.21
CA GLU A 115 6.99 7.77 8.60
C GLU A 115 6.22 8.71 9.55
N ALA A 116 6.01 9.98 9.14
CA ALA A 116 5.25 10.93 9.95
C ALA A 116 3.77 10.53 10.15
N GLY A 117 3.14 9.95 9.12
CA GLY A 117 1.78 9.41 9.23
C GLY A 117 1.77 8.10 10.02
N TYR A 118 2.71 7.21 9.75
CA TYR A 118 2.80 5.88 10.36
C TYR A 118 3.01 5.95 11.87
N ALA A 119 3.88 6.84 12.34
CA ALA A 119 4.12 7.04 13.77
C ALA A 119 2.82 7.43 14.51
N LYS A 120 2.05 8.37 13.95
CA LYS A 120 0.75 8.78 14.52
C LYS A 120 -0.31 7.70 14.45
N ALA A 121 -0.22 6.83 13.45
CA ALA A 121 -1.13 5.70 13.33
C ALA A 121 -0.83 4.57 14.32
N LEU A 122 0.34 4.57 14.98
CA LEU A 122 0.71 3.59 16.00
C LEU A 122 0.30 4.00 17.43
N ASP A 123 0.17 5.30 17.67
CA ASP A 123 -0.34 5.87 18.92
C ASP A 123 -1.85 5.65 19.08
#